data_AF-A0A6J0YAG7-F1
#
_entry.id   AF-A0A6J0YAG7-F1
#
_cell.length_a   1.000
_cell.length_b   1.000
_cell.length_c   1.000
_cell.angle_alpha   90.00
_cell.angle_beta   90.00
_cell.angle_gamma   90.00
#
_symmetry.space_group_name_H-M   'P 1'
#
loop_
_entity.id
_entity.type
_entity.pdbx_description
1 polymer ?
#
loop_
_entity_poly.entity_id
_entity_poly.type
_entity_poly.pdbx_seq_one_letter_code
_entity_poly.pdbx_strand_id
1 'polypeptide(L)'
;MVISSNSCLGFICLLLCHWIRMASSLNLEDPNVCSHWESYSVTVQESYPHPFDQIYYTSCTDILNWFKCTRHRISYRTAYRHGEKTMYRRKSQCCPGFYESREMCV
;
A
#
# COMPACT_ATOMS: atom_id res chain seq x y z
N MET A 1 46.06 20.60 -9.62
CA MET A 1 44.77 19.95 -9.99
C MET A 1 43.73 20.19 -8.90
N VAL A 2 43.04 21.34 -8.89
CA VAL A 2 41.94 21.63 -7.92
C VAL A 2 40.69 22.17 -8.65
N ILE A 3 40.84 22.60 -9.91
CA ILE A 3 39.79 23.26 -10.71
C ILE A 3 38.70 22.26 -11.17
N SER A 4 39.00 20.96 -11.22
CA SER A 4 38.06 19.91 -11.65
C SER A 4 36.93 19.62 -10.66
N SER A 5 37.14 19.87 -9.36
CA SER A 5 36.16 19.50 -8.32
C SER A 5 34.99 20.49 -8.24
N ASN A 6 35.27 21.79 -8.29
CA ASN A 6 34.25 22.85 -8.24
C ASN A 6 33.36 22.89 -9.48
N SER A 7 33.89 22.56 -10.66
CA SER A 7 33.11 22.51 -11.90
C SER A 7 32.10 21.35 -11.89
N CYS A 8 32.49 20.21 -11.31
CA CYS A 8 31.61 19.04 -11.18
C CYS A 8 30.46 19.32 -10.20
N LEU A 9 30.76 19.95 -9.05
CA LEU A 9 29.76 20.39 -8.07
C LEU A 9 28.76 21.40 -8.65
N GLY A 10 29.23 22.36 -9.45
CA GLY A 10 28.35 23.32 -10.14
C GLY A 10 27.42 22.65 -11.14
N PHE A 11 27.92 21.71 -11.93
CA PHE A 11 27.10 20.93 -12.87
C PHE A 11 26.05 20.08 -12.15
N ILE A 12 26.42 19.40 -11.06
CA ILE A 12 25.48 18.63 -10.25
C ILE A 12 24.37 19.53 -9.70
N CYS A 13 24.70 20.73 -9.24
CA CYS A 13 23.74 21.70 -8.73
C CYS A 13 22.75 22.16 -9.83
N LEU A 14 23.25 22.46 -11.03
CA LEU A 14 22.41 22.83 -12.17
C LEU A 14 21.46 21.69 -12.60
N LEU A 15 21.96 20.46 -12.60
CA LEU A 15 21.15 19.28 -12.91
C LEU A 15 20.07 19.05 -11.85
N LEU A 16 20.40 19.19 -10.56
CA LEU A 16 19.44 19.13 -9.46
C LEU A 16 18.36 20.21 -9.58
N CYS A 17 18.74 21.46 -9.85
CA CYS A 17 17.77 22.55 -10.06
C CYS A 17 16.86 22.28 -11.26
N HIS A 18 17.39 21.71 -12.33
CA HIS A 18 16.60 21.31 -13.50
C HIS A 18 15.61 20.19 -13.15
N TRP A 19 16.04 19.15 -12.42
CA TRP A 19 15.15 18.06 -12.02
C TRP A 19 14.06 18.51 -11.05
N ILE A 20 14.36 19.40 -10.11
CA ILE A 20 13.36 19.98 -9.20
C ILE A 20 12.31 20.77 -10.01
N ARG A 21 12.75 21.52 -11.03
CA ARG A 21 11.85 22.29 -11.91
C ARG A 21 10.97 21.42 -12.81
N MET A 22 11.35 20.17 -13.07
CA MET A 22 10.54 19.22 -13.83
C MET A 22 9.60 18.39 -12.94
N ALA A 23 9.88 18.33 -11.64
CA ALA A 23 9.10 17.58 -10.65
C ALA A 23 7.97 18.41 -10.00
N SER A 24 7.69 19.59 -10.54
CA SER A 24 6.72 20.52 -10.00
C SER A 24 5.29 19.99 -10.14
N SER A 25 4.55 20.09 -9.04
CA SER A 25 3.14 19.70 -8.95
C SER A 25 2.23 20.82 -9.44
N LEU A 26 1.07 20.46 -9.99
CA LEU A 26 -0.01 21.38 -10.39
C LEU A 26 -0.25 22.47 -9.34
N ASN A 27 -0.40 23.72 -9.77
CA ASN A 27 -0.67 24.83 -8.86
C ASN A 27 -2.07 24.70 -8.26
N LEU A 28 -2.17 24.49 -6.94
CA LEU A 28 -3.46 24.31 -6.25
C LEU A 28 -4.29 25.59 -6.14
N GLU A 29 -3.71 26.76 -6.39
CA GLU A 29 -4.39 28.06 -6.30
C GLU A 29 -5.13 28.44 -7.60
N ASP A 30 -4.91 27.69 -8.69
CA ASP A 30 -5.56 27.96 -9.97
C ASP A 30 -7.07 27.63 -9.93
N PRO A 31 -7.95 28.53 -10.43
CA PRO A 31 -9.41 28.32 -10.40
C PRO A 31 -9.89 27.17 -11.28
N ASN A 32 -9.06 26.75 -12.25
CA ASN A 32 -9.35 25.69 -13.20
C ASN A 32 -8.91 24.30 -12.69
N VAL A 33 -8.59 24.17 -11.40
CA VAL A 33 -8.22 22.90 -10.76
C VAL A 33 -9.41 22.29 -10.04
N CYS A 34 -9.71 21.04 -10.40
CA CYS A 34 -10.79 20.25 -9.85
C CYS A 34 -10.24 19.07 -9.03
N SER A 35 -10.97 18.66 -7.97
CA SER A 35 -10.65 17.44 -7.24
C SER A 35 -11.33 16.23 -7.89
N HIS A 36 -10.54 15.22 -8.22
CA HIS A 36 -11.02 13.97 -8.78
C HIS A 36 -10.72 12.79 -7.84
N TRP A 37 -11.66 11.84 -7.77
CA TRP A 37 -11.47 10.59 -7.04
C TRP A 37 -10.91 9.55 -7.99
N GLU A 38 -9.70 9.08 -7.70
CA GLU A 38 -9.06 8.01 -8.43
C GLU A 38 -9.05 6.74 -7.59
N SER A 39 -9.48 5.63 -8.19
CA SER A 39 -9.39 4.30 -7.60
C SER A 39 -8.08 3.62 -8.01
N TYR A 40 -7.41 2.97 -7.07
CA TYR A 40 -6.15 2.27 -7.32
C TYR A 40 -6.14 0.92 -6.58
N SER A 41 -5.50 -0.09 -7.17
CA SER A 41 -5.34 -1.40 -6.54
C SER A 41 -4.16 -1.41 -5.58
N VAL A 42 -4.38 -1.94 -4.38
CA VAL A 42 -3.37 -2.11 -3.35
C VAL A 42 -3.41 -3.52 -2.81
N THR A 43 -2.25 -4.16 -2.75
CA THR A 43 -2.10 -5.43 -2.04
C THR A 43 -2.04 -5.17 -0.54
N VAL A 44 -3.08 -5.59 0.18
CA VAL A 44 -3.18 -5.47 1.63
C VAL A 44 -3.03 -6.84 2.29
N GLN A 45 -2.51 -6.85 3.51
CA GLN A 45 -2.48 -8.06 4.32
C GLN A 45 -3.80 -8.19 5.09
N GLU A 46 -4.57 -9.22 4.78
CA GLU A 46 -5.86 -9.48 5.41
C GLU A 46 -5.74 -10.66 6.39
N SER A 47 -6.28 -10.46 7.59
CA SER A 47 -6.43 -11.53 8.57
C SER A 47 -7.69 -12.35 8.29
N TYR A 48 -7.57 -13.68 8.27
CA TYR A 48 -8.70 -14.59 8.11
C TYR A 48 -8.67 -15.71 9.16
N PRO A 49 -9.84 -16.26 9.56
CA PRO A 49 -9.91 -17.40 10.45
C PRO A 49 -9.50 -18.67 9.69
N HIS A 50 -8.36 -19.25 10.07
CA HIS A 50 -7.86 -20.50 9.51
C HIS A 50 -8.17 -21.68 10.44
N PRO A 51 -8.86 -22.73 9.95
CA PRO A 51 -9.15 -23.92 10.75
C PRO A 51 -7.90 -24.76 10.93
N PHE A 52 -7.72 -25.31 12.13
CA PHE A 52 -6.71 -26.32 12.41
C PHE A 52 -7.29 -27.40 13.33
N ASP A 53 -6.79 -28.62 13.18
CA ASP A 53 -7.23 -29.75 14.00
C ASP A 53 -6.51 -29.73 15.35
N GLN A 54 -7.29 -29.68 16.42
CA GLN A 54 -6.81 -29.75 17.79
C GLN A 54 -7.12 -31.12 18.38
N ILE A 55 -6.07 -31.91 18.59
CA ILE A 55 -6.15 -33.23 19.23
C ILE A 55 -6.06 -33.06 20.75
N TYR A 56 -7.04 -33.60 21.47
CA TYR A 56 -7.04 -33.65 22.93
C TYR A 56 -7.47 -35.04 23.41
N TYR A 57 -6.94 -35.45 24.55
CA TYR A 57 -7.20 -36.77 25.12
C TYR A 57 -8.23 -36.65 26.24
N THR A 58 -9.31 -37.41 26.17
CA THR A 58 -10.34 -37.46 27.22
C THR A 58 -10.56 -38.89 27.70
N SER A 59 -11.14 -39.06 28.88
CA SER A 59 -11.68 -40.37 29.27
C SER A 59 -12.80 -40.78 28.32
N CYS A 60 -12.85 -42.07 27.99
CA CYS A 60 -13.94 -42.66 27.22
C CYS A 60 -15.15 -42.87 28.16
N THR A 61 -16.37 -42.87 27.62
CA THR A 61 -17.60 -42.95 28.42
C THR A 61 -17.92 -44.35 28.96
N ASP A 62 -17.23 -45.41 28.52
CA ASP A 62 -17.50 -46.78 28.98
C ASP A 62 -16.27 -47.67 29.30
N ILE A 63 -16.39 -48.26 30.50
CA ILE A 63 -15.98 -49.52 31.16
C ILE A 63 -14.50 -49.95 31.33
N LEU A 64 -13.51 -49.44 30.62
CA LEU A 64 -12.12 -49.58 31.09
C LEU A 64 -11.46 -48.22 31.14
N ASN A 65 -11.73 -47.50 32.24
CA ASN A 65 -11.22 -46.16 32.63
C ASN A 65 -9.69 -45.99 32.53
N TRP A 66 -8.95 -47.04 32.16
CA TRP A 66 -7.52 -46.99 31.85
C TRP A 66 -7.18 -46.44 30.46
N PHE A 67 -8.12 -46.42 29.51
CA PHE A 67 -7.84 -45.96 28.15
C PHE A 67 -8.22 -44.48 27.93
N LYS A 68 -7.28 -43.70 27.36
CA LYS A 68 -7.53 -42.34 26.87
C LYS A 68 -8.04 -42.40 25.44
N CYS A 69 -9.19 -41.78 25.16
CA CYS A 69 -9.71 -41.60 23.81
C CYS A 69 -9.11 -40.34 23.17
N THR A 70 -8.70 -40.41 21.90
CA THR A 70 -8.37 -39.25 21.08
C THR A 70 -9.65 -38.55 20.64
N ARG A 71 -9.77 -37.26 20.94
CA ARG A 71 -10.83 -36.39 20.44
C ARG A 71 -10.22 -35.32 19.54
N HIS A 72 -10.89 -35.08 18.43
CA HIS A 72 -10.52 -34.05 17.47
C HIS A 72 -11.53 -32.90 17.57
N ARG A 73 -11.02 -31.67 17.61
CA ARG A 73 -11.84 -30.46 17.58
C ARG A 73 -11.24 -29.49 16.57
N ILE A 74 -12.08 -28.98 15.68
CA ILE A 74 -11.69 -27.89 14.80
C ILE A 74 -11.63 -26.61 15.63
N SER A 75 -10.45 -26.02 15.70
CA SER A 75 -10.21 -24.73 16.32
C SER A 75 -9.78 -23.72 15.24
N TYR A 76 -10.02 -22.44 15.48
CA TYR A 76 -9.70 -21.37 14.53
C TYR A 76 -8.57 -20.51 15.07
N ARG A 77 -7.59 -20.21 14.21
CA ARG A 77 -6.50 -19.27 14.48
C ARG A 77 -6.47 -18.20 13.41
N THR A 78 -6.03 -17.01 13.77
CA THR A 78 -5.80 -15.93 12.80
C THR A 78 -4.62 -16.31 11.92
N ALA A 79 -4.85 -16.35 10.62
CA ALA A 79 -3.82 -16.44 9.60
C ALA A 79 -3.87 -15.20 8.70
N TYR A 80 -2.79 -14.95 7.97
CA TYR A 80 -2.65 -13.78 7.13
C TYR A 80 -2.51 -14.19 5.67
N ARG A 81 -3.19 -13.47 4.77
CA ARG A 81 -3.04 -13.61 3.32
C ARG A 81 -2.92 -12.25 2.67
N HIS A 82 -2.30 -12.20 1.50
CA HIS A 82 -2.32 -11.00 0.67
C HIS A 82 -3.60 -11.00 -0.16
N GLY A 83 -4.38 -9.92 -0.05
CA GLY A 83 -5.56 -9.66 -0.87
C GLY A 83 -5.36 -8.37 -1.66
N GLU A 84 -5.88 -8.32 -2.88
CA GLU A 84 -5.96 -7.07 -3.64
C GLU A 84 -7.21 -6.31 -3.23
N LYS A 85 -7.04 -5.04 -2.87
CA LYS A 85 -8.14 -4.16 -2.45
C LYS A 85 -8.08 -2.86 -3.23
N THR A 86 -9.23 -2.45 -3.73
CA THR A 86 -9.40 -1.13 -4.35
C THR A 86 -9.47 -0.06 -3.27
N MET A 87 -8.54 0.88 -3.32
CA MET A 87 -8.51 2.07 -2.48
C MET A 87 -8.84 3.30 -3.31
N TYR A 88 -9.28 4.38 -2.65
CA TYR A 88 -9.63 5.63 -3.30
C TYR A 88 -8.76 6.76 -2.75
N ARG A 89 -8.24 7.59 -3.64
CA ARG A 89 -7.51 8.82 -3.29
C ARG A 89 -8.08 10.01 -4.03
N ARG A 90 -8.09 11.16 -3.37
CA ARG A 90 -8.44 12.43 -4.00
C ARG A 90 -7.18 13.03 -4.62
N LYS A 91 -7.22 13.30 -5.92
CA LYS A 91 -6.13 13.92 -6.69
C LYS A 91 -6.63 15.24 -7.28
N SER A 92 -5.81 16.29 -7.25
CA SER A 92 -6.06 17.51 -8.01
C SER A 92 -5.69 17.29 -9.48
N GLN A 93 -6.56 17.70 -10.39
CA GLN A 93 -6.33 17.66 -11.83
C GLN A 93 -7.04 18.85 -12.49
N CYS A 94 -6.62 19.24 -13.70
CA CYS A 94 -7.34 20.25 -14.45
C CYS A 94 -8.80 19.82 -14.69
N CYS A 95 -9.72 20.78 -14.59
CA CYS A 95 -11.14 20.54 -14.82
C CYS A 95 -11.38 20.08 -16.28
N PRO A 96 -12.48 19.34 -16.55
CA PRO A 96 -12.82 18.92 -17.90
C PRO A 96 -12.88 20.12 -18.87
N GLY A 97 -12.12 20.06 -19.96
CA GLY A 97 -12.01 21.14 -20.95
C GLY A 97 -10.75 21.98 -20.85
N PHE A 98 -9.99 21.86 -19.75
CA PHE A 98 -8.68 22.50 -19.56
C PHE A 98 -7.58 21.44 -19.65
N TYR A 99 -6.40 21.82 -20.16
CA TYR A 99 -5.23 20.96 -20.21
C TYR A 99 -4.09 21.53 -19.36
N GLU A 100 -3.22 20.65 -18.90
CA GLU A 100 -2.08 21.03 -18.08
C GLU A 100 -0.95 21.59 -18.97
N SER A 101 -0.52 22.82 -18.70
CA SER A 101 0.57 23.51 -19.38
C SER A 101 1.45 24.21 -18.36
N ARG A 102 2.68 23.71 -18.17
CA ARG A 102 3.67 24.26 -17.21
C ARG A 102 3.06 24.54 -15.83
N GLU A 103 2.43 23.52 -15.23
CA GLU A 103 1.80 23.54 -13.90
C GLU A 103 0.50 24.35 -13.78
N MET A 104 0.05 24.99 -14.87
CA MET A 104 -1.20 25.73 -14.93
C MET A 104 -2.24 24.99 -15.77
N CYS A 105 -3.52 25.23 -15.47
CA CYS A 105 -4.64 24.71 -16.25
C CYS A 105 -5.18 25.78 -17.22
N VAL A 106 -4.94 25.57 -18.51
CA VAL A 106 -5.26 26.50 -19.63
C VAL A 106 -6.36 25.91 -20.52
#